data_AF-A0A656QR08-F1
#
_entry.id   AF-A0A656QR08-F1
#
_cell.length_a   1.000
_cell.length_b   1.000
_cell.length_c   1.000
_cell.angle_alpha   90.00
_cell.angle_beta   90.00
_cell.angle_gamma   90.00
#
_symmetry.space_group_name_H-M   'P 1'
#
loop_
_entity.id
_entity.type
_entity.pdbx_description
1 polymer ?
#
loop_
_entity_poly.entity_id
_entity_poly.type
_entity_poly.pdbx_seq_one_letter_code
_entity_poly.pdbx_strand_id
1 'polypeptide(L)'
;MVQERDNNYITAHFIEQEIEHLARMIRSRHWHRSAAWPVSYWRERIEELQHAPAIAPLQRMELESLLNELERIAAKLESSANYGGRAQGQTRTMRDA
;
A
#
# COMPACT_ATOMS: atom_id res chain seq x y z
N MET A 1 3.31 13.80 -14.17
CA MET A 1 2.76 13.25 -15.43
C MET A 1 2.18 11.89 -15.09
N VAL A 2 0.92 11.85 -14.70
CA VAL A 2 0.19 10.59 -14.49
C VAL A 2 -0.11 10.08 -15.89
N GLN A 3 0.49 8.95 -16.28
CA GLN A 3 0.14 8.30 -17.53
C GLN A 3 -1.35 8.00 -17.45
N GLU A 4 -2.15 8.66 -18.30
CA GLU A 4 -3.44 8.15 -18.74
C GLU A 4 -3.14 6.77 -19.32
N ARG A 5 -3.25 5.73 -18.50
CA ARG A 5 -3.12 4.36 -18.94
C ARG A 5 -4.39 4.09 -19.72
N ASP A 6 -4.26 4.07 -21.04
CA ASP A 6 -5.31 3.74 -21.99
C ASP A 6 -6.17 2.58 -21.48
N ASN A 7 -7.36 2.90 -20.95
CA ASN A 7 -8.34 1.93 -20.44
C ASN A 7 -8.81 0.94 -21.52
N ASN A 8 -8.40 1.15 -22.78
CA ASN A 8 -8.69 0.29 -23.92
C ASN A 8 -7.83 -0.98 -23.98
N TYR A 9 -6.80 -1.13 -23.13
CA TYR A 9 -5.90 -2.30 -23.08
C TYR A 9 -6.05 -3.16 -21.81
N ILE A 10 -6.96 -2.82 -20.90
CA ILE A 10 -7.17 -3.59 -19.66
C ILE A 10 -7.97 -4.86 -20.00
N THR A 11 -7.23 -5.93 -20.28
CA THR A 11 -7.78 -7.28 -20.47
C THR A 11 -7.81 -8.05 -19.15
N ALA A 12 -8.59 -9.12 -19.07
CA ALA A 12 -8.60 -9.99 -17.89
C ALA A 12 -7.20 -10.54 -17.57
N HIS A 13 -6.40 -10.86 -18.59
CA HIS A 13 -5.02 -11.34 -18.40
C HIS A 13 -4.09 -10.25 -17.84
N PHE A 14 -4.26 -9.00 -18.29
CA PHE A 14 -3.54 -7.87 -17.71
C PHE A 14 -3.90 -7.69 -16.23
N ILE A 15 -5.19 -7.81 -15.88
CA ILE A 15 -5.64 -7.68 -14.49
C ILE A 15 -5.00 -8.74 -13.60
N GLU A 16 -4.88 -10.00 -14.05
CA GLU A 16 -4.15 -11.05 -13.34
C GLU A 16 -2.68 -10.67 -13.09
N GLN A 17 -1.97 -10.24 -14.13
CA GLN A 17 -0.56 -9.84 -14.00
C GLN A 17 -0.40 -8.64 -13.07
N GLU A 18 -1.32 -7.68 -13.12
CA GLU A 18 -1.30 -6.50 -12.28
C GLU A 18 -1.63 -6.87 -10.82
N ILE A 19 -2.54 -7.82 -10.55
CA ILE A 19 -2.78 -8.36 -9.20
C ILE A 19 -1.51 -8.98 -8.62
N GLU A 20 -0.81 -9.83 -9.38
CA GLU A 20 0.45 -10.43 -8.95
C GLU A 20 1.53 -9.37 -8.67
N HIS A 21 1.63 -8.37 -9.55
CA HIS A 21 2.55 -7.26 -9.41
C HIS A 21 2.27 -6.46 -8.14
N LEU A 22 1.01 -6.05 -7.92
CA LEU A 22 0.58 -5.29 -6.75
C LEU A 22 0.82 -6.10 -5.46
N ALA A 23 0.48 -7.38 -5.44
CA ALA A 23 0.74 -8.27 -4.31
C ALA A 23 2.24 -8.33 -3.95
N ARG A 24 3.11 -8.42 -4.96
CA ARG A 24 4.56 -8.42 -4.75
C ARG A 24 5.06 -7.08 -4.20
N MET A 25 4.52 -5.97 -4.71
CA MET A 25 4.90 -4.64 -4.26
C MET A 25 4.45 -4.37 -2.82
N ILE A 26 3.18 -4.69 -2.48
CA ILE A 26 2.58 -4.50 -1.14
C ILE A 26 3.19 -5.43 -0.09
N ARG A 27 3.71 -6.60 -0.47
CA ARG A 27 4.39 -7.50 0.49
C ARG A 27 5.90 -7.24 0.60
N SER A 28 6.46 -6.43 -0.29
CA SER A 28 7.89 -6.12 -0.28
C SER A 28 8.26 -5.27 0.94
N ARG A 29 9.29 -5.65 1.69
CA ARG A 29 9.78 -4.84 2.83
C ARG A 29 10.28 -3.45 2.43
N HIS A 30 10.38 -3.15 1.13
CA HIS A 30 10.94 -1.92 0.59
C HIS A 30 9.90 -0.85 0.24
N TRP A 31 8.60 -1.18 0.16
CA TRP A 31 7.57 -0.17 -0.18
C TRP A 31 7.31 0.83 0.96
N HIS A 32 7.97 0.70 2.11
CA HIS A 32 7.92 1.67 3.21
C HIS A 32 9.12 2.61 3.28
N ARG A 33 10.11 2.42 2.40
CA ARG A 33 11.29 3.28 2.38
C ARG A 33 10.99 4.56 1.61
N SER A 34 11.76 5.61 1.88
CA SER A 34 11.54 7.02 1.52
C SER A 34 11.28 7.36 0.04
N ALA A 35 11.32 6.37 -0.86
CA ALA A 35 11.08 6.50 -2.30
C ALA A 35 9.91 5.64 -2.81
N ALA A 36 9.12 5.04 -1.91
CA ALA A 36 7.99 4.21 -2.27
C ALA A 36 6.68 5.01 -2.34
N TRP A 37 5.79 4.58 -3.22
CA TRP A 37 4.48 5.22 -3.42
C TRP A 37 3.62 5.17 -2.14
N PRO A 38 2.85 6.24 -1.86
CA PRO A 38 2.00 6.30 -0.67
C PRO A 38 0.89 5.24 -0.71
N VAL A 39 0.34 4.89 0.45
CA VAL A 39 -0.79 3.95 0.56
C VAL A 39 -1.98 4.38 -0.30
N SER A 40 -2.25 5.69 -0.41
CA SER A 40 -3.32 6.24 -1.25
C SER A 40 -3.17 5.87 -2.71
N TYR A 41 -1.95 5.91 -3.26
CA TYR A 41 -1.68 5.53 -4.64
C TYR A 41 -2.02 4.05 -4.90
N TRP A 42 -1.64 3.16 -4.00
CA TRP A 42 -1.95 1.73 -4.15
C TRP A 42 -3.45 1.44 -4.00
N ARG A 43 -4.13 2.16 -3.11
CA ARG A 43 -5.59 2.08 -2.97
C ARG A 43 -6.29 2.50 -4.25
N GLU A 44 -5.98 3.69 -4.76
CA GLU A 44 -6.54 4.21 -6.01
C GLU A 44 -6.33 3.21 -7.16
N ARG A 45 -5.12 2.61 -7.26
CA ARG A 45 -4.83 1.63 -8.30
C ARG A 45 -5.65 0.34 -8.18
N ILE A 46 -5.89 -0.15 -6.97
CA ILE A 46 -6.72 -1.34 -6.73
C ILE A 46 -8.18 -1.04 -7.09
N GLU A 47 -8.70 0.13 -6.69
CA GLU A 47 -10.05 0.58 -7.00
C GLU A 47 -10.27 0.73 -8.52
N GLU A 48 -9.32 1.32 -9.25
CA GLU A 48 -9.35 1.40 -10.72
C GLU A 48 -9.52 0.02 -11.37
N LEU A 49 -8.79 -0.99 -10.90
CA LEU A 49 -8.87 -2.34 -11.43
C LEU A 49 -10.21 -3.01 -11.10
N GLN A 50 -10.77 -2.76 -9.91
CA GLN A 50 -12.09 -3.30 -9.52
C GLN A 50 -13.23 -2.79 -10.41
N HIS A 51 -13.07 -1.58 -10.95
CA HIS A 51 -13.99 -0.94 -11.89
C HIS A 51 -13.69 -1.22 -13.36
N ALA A 52 -12.64 -2.00 -13.67
CA ALA A 52 -12.30 -2.34 -15.04
C ALA A 52 -13.42 -3.17 -15.70
N PRO A 53 -13.84 -2.86 -16.94
CA PRO A 53 -14.91 -3.60 -17.63
C PRO A 53 -14.61 -5.09 -17.82
N ALA A 54 -13.33 -5.45 -17.91
CA ALA A 54 -12.86 -6.81 -18.16
C ALA A 54 -12.65 -7.65 -16.89
N ILE A 55 -12.97 -7.12 -15.70
CA ILE A 55 -12.71 -7.81 -14.44
C ILE A 55 -13.61 -9.04 -14.24
N ALA A 56 -13.00 -10.18 -13.92
CA ALA A 56 -13.71 -11.38 -13.53
C ALA A 56 -14.10 -11.35 -12.03
N PRO A 57 -15.17 -12.04 -11.61
CA PRO A 57 -15.56 -12.10 -10.19
C PRO A 57 -14.44 -12.57 -9.25
N LEU A 58 -13.65 -13.55 -9.68
CA LEU A 58 -12.50 -14.03 -8.90
C LEU A 58 -11.42 -12.95 -8.73
N GLN A 59 -11.11 -12.22 -9.79
CA GLN A 59 -10.14 -11.12 -9.77
C GLN A 59 -10.60 -9.99 -8.85
N ARG A 60 -11.91 -9.71 -8.79
CA ARG A 60 -12.47 -8.74 -7.85
C ARG A 60 -12.27 -9.17 -6.40
N MET A 61 -12.53 -10.43 -6.08
CA MET A 61 -12.29 -10.98 -4.74
C MET A 61 -10.81 -10.91 -4.35
N GLU A 62 -9.90 -11.18 -5.30
CA GLU A 62 -8.46 -11.07 -5.07
C GLU A 62 -8.02 -9.62 -4.79
N LEU A 63 -8.55 -8.66 -5.55
CA LEU A 63 -8.31 -7.24 -5.33
C LEU A 63 -8.88 -6.75 -3.97
N GLU A 64 -10.07 -7.21 -3.57
CA GLU A 64 -10.64 -6.93 -2.25
C GLU A 64 -9.76 -7.49 -1.11
N SER A 65 -9.25 -8.71 -1.27
CA SER A 65 -8.31 -9.31 -0.33
C SER A 65 -7.02 -8.50 -0.23
N LEU A 66 -6.50 -8.05 -1.38
CA LEU A 66 -5.30 -7.24 -1.46
C LEU A 66 -5.48 -5.85 -0.83
N LEU A 67 -6.64 -5.22 -1.01
CA LEU A 67 -6.99 -3.96 -0.35
C LEU A 67 -6.99 -4.12 1.18
N ASN A 68 -7.64 -5.17 1.69
CA ASN A 68 -7.65 -5.47 3.12
C ASN A 68 -6.24 -5.75 3.67
N GLU A 69 -5.37 -6.39 2.89
CA GLU A 69 -3.96 -6.57 3.26
C GLU A 69 -3.20 -5.25 3.33
N LEU A 70 -3.36 -4.38 2.32
CA LEU A 70 -2.75 -3.06 2.27
C LEU A 70 -3.13 -2.21 3.50
N GLU A 71 -4.42 -2.17 3.84
CA GLU A 71 -4.91 -1.38 4.97
C GLU A 71 -4.41 -1.90 6.32
N ARG A 72 -4.34 -3.22 6.49
CA ARG A 72 -3.75 -3.82 7.70
C ARG A 72 -2.27 -3.47 7.85
N ILE A 73 -1.50 -3.48 6.76
CA ILE A 73 -0.10 -3.11 6.79
C ILE A 73 0.04 -1.61 7.11
N ALA A 74 -0.74 -0.75 6.47
CA ALA A 74 -0.76 0.68 6.72
C ALA A 74 -1.03 1.00 8.20
N ALA A 75 -2.09 0.42 8.79
CA ALA A 75 -2.43 0.60 10.20
C ALA A 75 -1.31 0.14 11.15
N LYS A 76 -0.64 -0.97 10.84
CA LYS A 76 0.49 -1.47 11.62
C LYS A 76 1.67 -0.49 11.62
N LEU A 77 1.89 0.22 10.52
CA LEU A 77 2.99 1.16 10.38
C LEU A 77 2.71 2.49 11.05
N GLU A 78 1.50 3.00 10.93
CA GLU A 78 1.05 4.18 11.69
C GLU A 78 1.21 3.91 13.20
N SER A 79 0.86 2.71 13.65
CA SER A 79 1.07 2.27 15.03
C SER A 79 2.56 2.21 15.41
N SER A 80 3.41 1.71 14.52
CA SER A 80 4.87 1.62 14.75
C SER A 80 5.56 2.98 14.74
N ALA A 81 5.14 3.92 13.89
CA ALA A 81 5.69 5.27 13.82
C ALA A 81 5.39 6.05 15.10
N ASN A 82 4.18 5.88 15.66
CA ASN A 82 3.78 6.49 16.92
C ASN A 82 4.53 5.95 18.14
N TYR A 83 5.11 4.74 18.06
CA TYR A 83 5.89 4.15 19.16
C TYR A 83 7.37 4.61 19.21
N GLY A 84 7.90 5.13 18.10
CA GLY A 84 9.30 5.59 18.01
C GLY A 84 9.56 7.02 18.52
N GLY A 85 8.52 7.82 18.74
CA GLY A 85 8.64 9.24 19.11
C GLY A 85 8.58 9.57 20.61
N ARG A 86 8.44 8.57 21.50
CA ARG A 86 8.09 8.80 22.92
C ARG A 86 9.14 8.38 23.96
N ALA A 87 10.39 8.15 23.57
CA ALA A 87 11.45 7.72 24.50
C ALA A 87 12.77 8.52 24.42
N GLN A 88 12.74 9.80 24.02
CA GLN A 88 13.90 10.70 24.18
C GLN A 88 13.45 12.03 24.81
N GLY A 89 13.10 11.96 26.08
CA GLY A 89 12.62 13.12 26.83
C GLY A 89 12.46 12.86 28.32
N GLN A 90 13.36 12.09 28.93
CA GLN A 90 13.55 12.14 30.38
C GLN A 90 14.97 12.61 30.68
N THR A 91 15.09 13.93 30.59
CA THR A 91 15.74 14.83 31.55
C THR A 91 16.96 14.26 32.28
N ARG A 92 18.10 14.50 31.64
CA ARG A 92 19.42 14.52 32.25
C ARG A 92 19.54 15.73 33.18
N THR A 93 19.09 15.62 34.43
CA THR A 93 19.45 16.57 35.50
C THR A 93 19.28 15.91 36.85
N MET A 94 20.38 15.41 37.41
CA MET A 94 20.84 15.80 38.75
C MET A 94 22.36 15.68 38.74
N ARG A 95 23.02 16.84 38.62
CA ARG A 95 24.44 17.05 38.88
C ARG A 95 24.50 17.75 40.24
N ASP A 96 25.46 17.32 41.04
CA ASP A 96 25.85 17.76 42.38
C ASP A 96 25.43 19.17 42.84
N ALA A 97 24.99 19.24 44.09
CA ALA A 97 25.46 20.21 45.09
C ALA A 97 25.30 19.61 46.49
#